data_AF-A0A1J5D8F8-F1
#
_entry.id   AF-A0A1J5D8F8-F1
#
_cell.length_a   1.000
_cell.length_b   1.000
_cell.length_c   1.000
_cell.angle_alpha   90.00
_cell.angle_beta   90.00
_cell.angle_gamma   90.00
#
_symmetry.space_group_name_H-M   'P 1'
#
loop_
_entity.id
_entity.type
_entity.pdbx_description
1 polymer ?
#
loop_
_entity_poly.entity_id
_entity_poly.type
_entity_poly.pdbx_seq_one_letter_code
_entity_poly.pdbx_strand_id
1 'polypeptide(L)' 'MKTENLMTIPELMEFLKVKRNTIYNLRKLGLPTVKIGRSVRFKADSILEWLNEMEHRNPESVSPVLKMESSHLL' A
#
# COMPACT_ATOMS: atom_id res chain seq x y z
N MET A 1 7.28 -19.75 -3.25
CA MET A 1 5.95 -19.95 -2.63
C MET A 1 5.35 -18.58 -2.38
N LYS A 2 4.32 -18.16 -3.13
CA LYS A 2 3.66 -16.88 -2.86
C LYS A 2 2.67 -17.09 -1.72
N THR A 3 3.14 -16.85 -0.51
CA THR A 3 2.33 -16.96 0.70
C THR A 3 1.24 -15.90 0.62
N GLU A 4 0.00 -16.31 0.40
CA GLU A 4 -1.17 -15.42 0.32
C GLU A 4 -1.44 -14.81 1.70
N ASN A 5 -0.62 -13.86 2.13
CA ASN A 5 -0.77 -13.24 3.43
C ASN A 5 -1.91 -12.22 3.36
N LEU A 6 -3.10 -12.69 3.70
CA LEU A 6 -4.33 -11.91 3.73
C LEU A 6 -4.44 -11.16 5.06
N MET A 7 -4.23 -9.86 5.00
CA MET A 7 -4.32 -8.98 6.17
C MET A 7 -5.75 -8.54 6.44
N THR A 8 -6.05 -8.35 7.71
CA THR A 8 -7.21 -7.63 8.25
C THR A 8 -6.97 -6.12 8.23
N ILE A 9 -7.96 -5.31 8.62
CA ILE A 9 -7.79 -3.85 8.74
C ILE A 9 -6.70 -3.50 9.79
N PRO A 10 -6.69 -4.07 11.02
CA PRO A 10 -5.62 -3.80 11.97
C PRO A 10 -4.23 -4.17 11.46
N GLU A 11 -4.08 -5.34 10.83
CA GLU A 11 -2.77 -5.75 10.27
C GLU A 11 -2.32 -4.82 9.14
N LEU A 12 -3.25 -4.36 8.29
CA LEU A 12 -2.93 -3.37 7.26
C LEU A 12 -2.52 -2.02 7.86
N MET A 13 -3.13 -1.61 8.97
CA MET A 13 -2.76 -0.38 9.68
C MET A 13 -1.32 -0.45 10.19
N GLU A 14 -0.93 -1.58 10.80
CA GLU A 14 0.44 -1.81 11.24
C GLU A 14 1.41 -1.91 10.06
N PHE A 15 1.02 -2.61 8.99
CA PHE A 15 1.83 -2.78 7.79
C PHE A 15 2.15 -1.44 7.11
N LEU A 16 1.15 -0.58 6.93
CA LEU A 16 1.32 0.74 6.29
C LEU A 16 1.71 1.83 7.29
N LYS A 17 1.71 1.54 8.60
CA LYS A 17 1.92 2.51 9.69
C LYS A 17 0.96 3.70 9.64
N VAL A 18 -0.31 3.44 9.37
CA VAL A 18 -1.35 4.48 9.25
C VAL A 18 -2.56 4.21 10.15
N LYS A 19 -3.31 5.28 10.43
CA LYS A 19 -4.56 5.18 11.20
C LYS A 19 -5.68 4.57 10.36
N ARG A 20 -6.68 4.01 11.04
CA ARG A 20 -7.89 3.42 10.43
C ARG A 20 -8.58 4.36 9.43
N ASN A 21 -8.67 5.65 9.76
CA ASN A 21 -9.30 6.66 8.88
C ASN A 21 -8.57 6.75 7.52
N THR A 22 -7.24 6.64 7.51
CA THR A 22 -6.45 6.59 6.28
C THR A 22 -6.84 5.38 5.45
N ILE A 23 -6.95 4.19 6.05
CA ILE A 23 -7.40 2.99 5.34
C ILE A 23 -8.77 3.19 4.69
N TYR A 24 -9.74 3.80 5.39
CA TYR A 24 -11.05 4.09 4.79
C TYR A 24 -10.97 5.10 3.64
N ASN A 25 -10.10 6.10 3.73
CA ASN A 25 -9.86 7.04 2.62
C ASN A 25 -9.22 6.31 1.43
N LEU A 26 -8.22 5.47 1.66
CA LEU A 26 -7.59 4.66 0.62
C LEU A 26 -8.62 3.73 -0.07
N ARG A 27 -9.57 3.16 0.68
CA ARG A 27 -10.68 2.38 0.09
C ARG A 27 -11.54 3.20 -0.88
N LYS A 28 -11.77 4.48 -0.60
CA LYS A 28 -12.47 5.38 -1.55
C LYS A 28 -11.63 5.66 -2.80
N LEU A 29 -10.29 5.60 -2.68
CA LEU A 29 -9.34 5.77 -3.77
C LEU A 29 -9.07 4.48 -4.57
N GLY A 30 -9.75 3.37 -4.24
CA GLY A 30 -9.60 2.10 -4.96
C GLY A 30 -8.55 1.16 -4.38
N LEU A 31 -8.25 1.24 -3.08
CA LEU A 31 -7.39 0.28 -2.38
C LEU A 31 -7.82 -1.18 -2.70
N PRO A 32 -6.90 -2.04 -3.16
CA PRO A 32 -7.22 -3.43 -3.52
C PRO A 32 -7.79 -4.20 -2.32
N THR A 33 -8.93 -4.86 -2.52
CA THR A 33 -9.59 -5.65 -1.47
C THR A 33 -10.05 -7.00 -1.99
N VAL A 34 -9.98 -8.01 -1.13
CA VAL A 34 -10.49 -9.36 -1.39
C VAL A 34 -11.65 -9.63 -0.45
N LYS A 35 -12.83 -9.89 -1.00
CA LYS A 35 -14.03 -10.23 -0.22
C LYS A 35 -14.04 -11.74 0.04
N ILE A 36 -14.04 -12.13 1.30
CA ILE A 36 -14.12 -13.53 1.73
C ILE A 36 -15.30 -13.66 2.69
N GLY A 37 -16.41 -14.20 2.17
CA GLY A 37 -17.68 -14.27 2.89
C GLY A 37 -18.18 -12.90 3.33
N ARG A 38 -18.26 -12.70 4.66
CA ARG A 38 -18.68 -11.43 5.30
C ARG A 38 -17.50 -10.52 5.65
N SER A 39 -16.26 -10.93 5.39
CA SER A 39 -15.06 -10.19 5.76
C SER A 39 -14.32 -9.66 4.54
N VAL A 40 -13.58 -8.58 4.74
CA VAL A 40 -12.66 -8.00 3.76
C VAL A 40 -11.24 -8.29 4.19
N ARG A 41 -10.40 -8.65 3.23
CA ARG A 41 -8.97 -8.92 3.39
C ARG A 41 -8.15 -8.13 2.38
N PHE A 42 -6.87 -7.97 2.68
CA PHE A 42 -5.91 -7.24 1.87
C PHE A 42 -4.70 -8.13 1.59
N LYS A 43 -4.39 -8.37 0.31
CA LYS A 43 -3.17 -9.10 -0.08
C LYS A 43 -2.00 -8.12 -0.09
N ALA A 44 -0.92 -8.42 0.63
CA ALA A 44 0.25 -7.54 0.72
C ALA A 44 0.80 -7.16 -0.67
N ASP A 45 1.01 -8.14 -1.54
CA ASP A 45 1.53 -7.92 -2.90
C ASP A 45 0.67 -6.93 -3.69
N SER A 46 -0.66 -7.10 -3.68
CA SER A 46 -1.57 -6.20 -4.39
C SER A 46 -1.56 -4.79 -3.82
N ILE A 47 -1.41 -4.63 -2.49
CA ILE A 47 -1.27 -3.31 -1.87
C ILE A 47 0.02 -2.63 -2.32
N LEU A 48 1.14 -3.36 -2.33
CA LEU A 48 2.43 -2.83 -2.77
C LEU A 48 2.42 -2.42 -4.25
N GLU A 49 1.87 -3.26 -5.12
CA GLU A 49 1.69 -2.93 -6.55
C GLU A 49 0.85 -1.66 -6.74
N TRP A 50 -0.27 -1.55 -6.02
CA TRP A 50 -1.13 -0.37 -6.10
C TRP A 50 -0.43 0.90 -5.59
N LEU A 51 0.36 0.82 -4.52
CA LEU A 51 1.16 1.95 -4.02
C LEU A 51 2.22 2.37 -5.04
N ASN A 52 2.88 1.40 -5.67
CA ASN A 52 3.87 1.65 -6.72
C ASN A 52 3.22 2.37 -7.92
N GLU A 53 2.04 1.93 -8.36
CA GLU A 53 1.28 2.61 -9.41
C GLU A 53 0.81 4.01 -8.99
N MET A 54 0.48 4.24 -7.72
CA MET A 54 0.18 5.58 -7.22
C MET A 54 1.39 6.49 -7.25
N GLU A 55 2.57 5.99 -6.88
CA GLU A 55 3.83 6.74 -6.94
C GLU A 55 4.15 7.19 -8.36
N HIS A 56 4.05 6.27 -9.33
CA HIS A 56 4.35 6.56 -10.74
C HIS A 56 3.30 7.44 -11.43
N ARG A 57 2.07 7.49 -10.91
CA ARG A 57 1.03 8.42 -11.40
C ARG A 57 1.25 9.86 -10.94
N ASN A 58 2.10 10.09 -9.94
CA ASN A 58 2.44 11.44 -9.48
C ASN A 58 3.95 11.69 -9.54
N PRO A 59 4.51 12.03 -10.73
CA PRO A 59 5.94 12.30 -10.88
C PRO A 59 6.44 13.49 -10.02
N GLU A 60 5.54 14.32 -9.49
CA GLU A 60 5.88 15.53 -8.74
C GLU A 60 5.83 15.39 -7.19
N SER A 61 5.48 14.22 -6.62
CA SER A 61 5.28 14.09 -5.15
C SER A 61 6.10 13.03 -4.43
N VAL A 62 7.13 12.45 -5.04
CA VAL A 62 8.08 11.64 -4.27
C VAL A 62 8.88 12.57 -3.35
N SER A 63 8.74 12.35 -2.04
CA SER A 63 9.52 13.04 -1.01
C SER A 63 11.01 13.05 -1.40
N PRO A 64 11.72 14.19 -1.32
CA PRO A 64 13.14 14.32 -1.71
C PRO A 64 14.08 13.31 -1.03
N VAL A 65 13.64 12.75 0.11
CA VAL A 65 14.39 11.78 0.92
C VAL A 65 14.73 10.50 0.15
N LEU A 66 13.91 10.04 -0.80
CA LEU A 66 14.19 8.81 -1.56
C LEU A 66 15.03 9.05 -2.83
N LYS A 67 15.10 10.28 -3.35
CA LYS A 67 15.96 10.60 -4.50
C LYS A 67 17.46 10.64 -4.14
N MET A 68 17.78 10.83 -2.86
CA MET A 68 19.16 11.08 -2.41
C MET A 68 20.03 9.81 -2.31
N GLU A 69 19.45 8.64 -2.08
CA GLU A 69 20.21 7.40 -1.90
C GLU A 69 20.61 6.71 -3.22
N SER A 70 19.90 7.01 -4.32
CA SER A 70 20.17 6.38 -5.63
C SER A 70 21.20 7.15 -6.47
N SER A 71 21.56 8.37 -6.06
CA SER A 71 22.40 9.28 -6.83
C SER A 71 23.86 9.33 -6.36
N HIS A 72 24.26 8.46 -5.42
CA HIS A 72 25.63 8.38 -4.88
C HIS A 72 26.40 7.10 -5.23
N LEU A 73 25.93 6.29 -6.20
CA LEU A 73 26.59 5.04 -6.62
C LEU A 73 27.05 5.02 -8.09
N LEU A 74 27.38 6.18 -8.66
CA LEU A 74 28.13 6.29 -9.92
C LEU A 74 29.24 7.34 -9.80
#